data_AF-A0A934CW32-F1
#
_entry.id   AF-A0A934CW32-F1
#
_cell.length_a   1.000
_cell.length_b   1.000
_cell.length_c   1.000
_cell.angle_alpha   90.00
_cell.angle_beta   90.00
_cell.angle_gamma   90.00
#
_symmetry.space_group_name_H-M   'P 1'
#
loop_
_entity.id
_entity.type
_entity.pdbx_description
1 polymer ?
#
loop_
_entity_poly.entity_id
_entity_poly.type
_entity_poly.pdbx_seq_one_letter_code
_entity_poly.pdbx_strand_id
1 'polypeptide(L)' 'MSPWLTPGVYYIIAVADANNVIAETNETNNNKSKTINIQ' A
#
# COMPACT_ATOMS: atom_id res chain seq x y z
N MET A 1 19.32 10.86 -9.68
CA MET A 1 18.70 9.53 -9.65
C MET A 1 19.12 8.86 -8.34
N SER A 2 18.17 8.47 -7.48
CA SER A 2 18.52 7.79 -6.22
C SER A 2 19.01 6.38 -6.56
N PRO A 3 20.22 5.97 -6.15
CA PRO A 3 20.86 4.72 -6.61
C PRO A 3 20.18 3.43 -6.12
N TRP A 4 19.16 3.54 -5.25
CA TRP A 4 18.52 2.41 -4.59
C TRP A 4 17.23 1.96 -5.26
N LEU A 5 16.71 2.73 -6.23
CA LEU A 5 15.46 2.40 -6.88
C LEU A 5 15.51 2.78 -8.37
N THR A 6 15.30 1.80 -9.23
CA THR A 6 15.24 2.01 -10.67
C THR A 6 13.98 2.78 -11.05
N PRO A 7 14.01 3.63 -12.09
CA PRO A 7 12.81 4.28 -12.61
C PRO A 7 11.71 3.27 -12.93
N GLY A 8 10.46 3.62 -12.64
CA GLY A 8 9.33 2.72 -12.80
C GLY A 8 8.08 3.15 -12.03
N VAL A 9 6.99 2.41 -12.25
CA VAL A 9 5.75 2.57 -11.49
C VAL A 9 5.77 1.60 -10.32
N TYR A 10 5.62 2.14 -9.11
CA TYR A 10 5.56 1.39 -7.86
C TYR A 10 4.20 1.58 -7.18
N TYR A 11 3.82 0.65 -6.32
CA TYR A 11 2.63 0.76 -5.48
C TYR A 11 3.03 1.04 -4.04
N ILE A 12 2.43 2.06 -3.45
CA ILE A 12 2.33 2.20 -2.00
C ILE A 12 1.07 1.45 -1.59
N ILE A 13 1.20 0.53 -0.64
CA ILE A 13 0.08 -0.27 -0.12
C ILE A 13 -0.05 0.02 1.37
N ALA A 14 -1.28 0.23 1.82
CA ALA A 14 -1.64 0.36 3.22
C ALA A 14 -2.73 -0.64 3.56
N VAL A 15 -2.55 -1.34 4.68
CA VAL A 15 -3.48 -2.34 5.21
C VAL A 15 -3.80 -1.98 6.65
N ALA A 16 -5.05 -1.63 6.93
CA ALA A 16 -5.57 -1.50 8.29
C ALA A 16 -5.84 -2.90 8.88
N ASP A 17 -5.67 -3.02 10.20
CA ASP A 17 -5.84 -4.26 10.97
C ASP A 17 -5.34 -5.53 10.26
N ALA A 18 -4.08 -5.52 9.80
CA ALA A 18 -3.54 -6.62 8.99
C ALA A 18 -3.52 -8.00 9.69
N ASN A 19 -3.66 -8.01 11.02
CA ASN A 19 -3.73 -9.23 11.82
C ASN A 19 -5.17 -9.63 12.16
N ASN A 20 -6.17 -8.88 11.68
CA ASN A 20 -7.60 -9.14 11.86
C ASN A 20 -7.98 -9.28 13.36
N VAL A 21 -7.48 -8.36 14.20
CA VAL A 21 -7.64 -8.38 15.65
C VAL A 21 -8.94 -7.70 16.09
N ILE A 22 -9.41 -6.71 15.33
CA ILE A 22 -10.61 -5.92 15.64
C ILE A 22 -11.66 -6.26 14.59
N ALA A 23 -12.83 -6.75 15.02
CA ALA A 23 -13.94 -6.93 14.09
C ALA A 23 -14.50 -5.57 13.67
N GLU A 24 -14.37 -5.24 12.40
CA GLU A 24 -14.89 -4.02 11.80
C GLU A 24 -16.21 -4.29 11.07
N THR A 25 -17.01 -3.25 10.85
CA THR A 25 -18.28 -3.38 10.10
C THR A 25 -18.06 -3.73 8.64
N ASN A 26 -16.85 -3.49 8.11
CA ASN A 26 -16.50 -3.80 6.74
C ASN A 26 -14.99 -4.05 6.54
N GLU A 27 -14.56 -5.28 6.76
CA GLU A 27 -13.17 -5.72 6.53
C GLU A 27 -12.69 -5.53 5.08
N THR A 28 -13.60 -5.44 4.12
CA THR A 28 -13.22 -5.32 2.70
C THR A 28 -12.63 -3.96 2.35
N ASN A 29 -12.76 -2.96 3.23
CA ASN A 29 -12.25 -1.61 2.99
C ASN A 29 -10.85 -1.34 3.57
N ASN A 30 -10.25 -2.31 4.28
CA ASN A 30 -8.97 -2.18 4.99
C ASN A 30 -7.76 -2.07 4.06
N ASN A 31 -7.91 -2.44 2.81
CA ASN A 31 -6.84 -2.44 1.81
C ASN A 31 -6.93 -1.21 0.91
N LYS A 32 -5.85 -0.43 0.84
CA LYS A 32 -5.69 0.68 -0.10
C LYS A 32 -4.34 0.60 -0.80
N SER A 33 -4.32 0.98 -2.08
CA SER A 33 -3.07 1.15 -2.82
C SER A 33 -3.08 2.44 -3.63
N LYS A 34 -1.88 2.98 -3.86
CA LYS A 34 -1.67 4.14 -4.70
C LYS A 34 -0.40 3.97 -5.52
N THR A 35 -0.45 4.33 -6.79
CA THR A 35 0.73 4.31 -7.66
C THR A 35 1.60 5.54 -7.44
N ILE A 36 2.91 5.34 -7.47
CA ILE A 36 3.92 6.39 -7.58
C ILE A 36 4.81 6.11 -8.79
N ASN A 37 5.12 7.15 -9.55
CA ASN A 37 6.06 7.06 -10.66
C ASN A 37 7.41 7.62 -10.19
N ILE A 38 8.46 6.83 -10.34
CA ILE A 38 9.84 7.22 -10.05
C ILE A 38 10.55 7.39 -11.40
N GLN A 39 11.10 8.58 -11.63
CA GLN A 39 11.81 8.97 -12.86
C GLN A 39 13.32 9.05 -12.63
#